data_AF-A0A923Y318-F1
#
_entry.id   AF-A0A923Y318-F1
#
_cell.length_a   1.000
_cell.length_b   1.000
_cell.length_c   1.000
_cell.angle_alpha   90.00
_cell.angle_beta   90.00
_cell.angle_gamma   90.00
#
_symmetry.space_group_name_H-M   'P 1'
#
loop_
_entity.id
_entity.type
_entity.pdbx_description
1 polymer ?
#
loop_
_entity_poly.entity_id
_entity_poly.type
_entity_poly.pdbx_seq_one_letter_code
_entity_poly.pdbx_strand_id
1 'polypeptide(L)'
;ASTGCDAQPWFRIFNPITQSRKFDPAGQFIRRYLPQLAALPDPVIHAPWLATPVDLLAAGVTLGRDYPLPVVDHDDARKRTLERFAVVKAEA
;
A
#
# COMPACT_ATOMS: atom_id res chain seq x y z
N ALA A 1 1.07 16.58 -3.87
CA ALA A 1 0.89 18.00 -4.20
C ALA A 1 0.60 18.09 -5.70
N SER A 2 -0.61 18.52 -6.06
CA SER A 2 -1.14 18.55 -7.45
C SER A 2 -1.05 19.97 -8.02
N THR A 3 0.15 20.55 -8.06
CA THR A 3 0.39 21.94 -8.47
C THR A 3 1.27 21.96 -9.72
N GLY A 4 0.81 22.57 -10.81
CA GLY A 4 1.52 22.65 -12.09
C GLY A 4 0.69 22.18 -13.29
N CYS A 5 1.16 22.47 -14.51
CA CYS A 5 0.45 22.16 -15.76
C CYS A 5 0.26 20.64 -15.99
N ASP A 6 1.25 19.83 -15.61
CA ASP A 6 1.27 18.37 -15.80
C ASP A 6 0.97 17.57 -14.52
N ALA A 7 0.50 18.25 -13.46
CA ALA A 7 0.25 17.58 -12.20
C ALA A 7 -0.95 16.63 -12.30
N GLN A 8 -0.79 15.40 -11.80
CA GLN A 8 -1.91 14.48 -11.73
C GLN A 8 -2.97 15.01 -10.76
N PRO A 9 -4.27 14.97 -11.13
CA PRO A 9 -5.32 15.55 -10.31
C PRO A 9 -5.34 14.99 -8.89
N TRP A 10 -5.56 15.85 -7.90
CA TRP A 10 -5.54 15.51 -6.48
C TRP A 10 -6.49 14.38 -6.07
N PHE A 11 -7.60 14.18 -6.79
CA PHE A 11 -8.56 13.11 -6.53
C PHE A 11 -8.08 11.73 -7.02
N ARG A 12 -6.97 11.68 -7.78
CA ARG A 12 -6.36 10.45 -8.27
C ARG A 12 -5.49 9.83 -7.17
N ILE A 13 -6.13 9.18 -6.23
CA ILE A 13 -5.49 8.43 -5.14
C ILE A 13 -5.33 6.97 -5.60
N PHE A 14 -4.09 6.54 -5.84
CA PHE A 14 -3.81 5.17 -6.23
C PHE A 14 -3.70 4.24 -5.02
N ASN A 15 -4.19 3.01 -5.20
CA ASN A 15 -3.97 1.95 -4.23
C ASN A 15 -2.52 1.43 -4.34
N PRO A 16 -1.71 1.53 -3.28
CA PRO A 16 -0.31 1.12 -3.31
C PRO A 16 -0.13 -0.38 -3.61
N ILE A 17 -1.09 -1.23 -3.20
CA ILE A 17 -1.06 -2.67 -3.45
C ILE A 17 -1.23 -2.94 -4.95
N THR A 18 -2.19 -2.27 -5.60
CA THR A 18 -2.43 -2.48 -7.03
C THR A 18 -1.31 -1.93 -7.89
N GLN A 19 -0.71 -0.80 -7.50
CA GLN A 19 0.49 -0.29 -8.16
C GLN A 19 1.68 -1.23 -7.98
N SER A 20 1.91 -1.72 -6.76
CA SER A 20 3.02 -2.63 -6.48
C SER A 20 2.91 -3.91 -7.30
N ARG A 21 1.73 -4.54 -7.38
CA ARG A 21 1.48 -5.71 -8.25
C ARG A 21 1.70 -5.43 -9.73
N LYS A 22 1.37 -4.20 -10.18
CA LYS A 22 1.52 -3.81 -11.58
C LYS A 22 2.99 -3.62 -11.98
N PHE A 23 3.80 -3.02 -11.11
CA PHE A 23 5.19 -2.67 -11.40
C PHE A 23 6.21 -3.72 -10.95
N ASP A 24 5.85 -4.56 -9.97
CA ASP A 24 6.73 -5.59 -9.41
C ASP A 24 5.94 -6.89 -9.14
N PRO A 25 5.41 -7.58 -10.16
CA PRO A 25 4.52 -8.73 -9.96
C PRO A 25 5.14 -9.90 -9.17
N ALA A 26 6.47 -10.02 -9.16
CA ALA A 26 7.21 -11.05 -8.42
C ALA A 26 7.75 -10.54 -7.06
N GLY A 27 7.46 -9.30 -6.69
CA GLY A 27 7.92 -8.70 -5.44
C GLY A 27 9.44 -8.56 -5.34
N GLN A 28 10.21 -8.60 -6.44
CA GLN A 28 11.68 -8.62 -6.41
C GLN A 28 12.25 -7.36 -5.75
N PHE A 29 11.62 -6.21 -6.00
CA PHE A 29 11.99 -4.96 -5.36
C PHE A 29 11.76 -5.06 -3.86
N ILE A 30 10.60 -5.57 -3.43
CA ILE A 30 10.28 -5.75 -2.02
C ILE A 30 11.26 -6.71 -1.35
N ARG A 31 11.56 -7.86 -1.96
CA ARG A 31 12.51 -8.85 -1.43
C ARG A 31 13.91 -8.27 -1.25
N ARG A 32 14.34 -7.40 -2.16
CA ARG A 32 15.66 -6.76 -2.11
C ARG A 32 15.79 -5.76 -0.96
N TYR A 33 14.76 -4.94 -0.72
CA TYR A 33 14.82 -3.84 0.25
C TYR A 33 14.21 -4.20 1.61
N LEU A 34 13.37 -5.23 1.67
CA LEU A 34 12.75 -5.77 2.87
C LEU A 34 13.04 -7.28 2.97
N PRO A 35 14.29 -7.65 3.33
CA PRO A 35 14.71 -9.05 3.37
C PRO A 35 13.90 -9.89 4.37
N GLN A 36 13.32 -9.27 5.40
CA GLN A 36 12.43 -9.94 6.34
C GLN A 36 11.16 -10.49 5.68
N LEU A 37 10.74 -9.93 4.53
CA LEU A 37 9.60 -10.41 3.76
C LEU A 37 10.00 -11.35 2.62
N ALA A 38 11.30 -11.63 2.45
CA ALA A 38 11.80 -12.33 1.27
C ALA A 38 11.42 -13.80 1.19
N ALA A 39 10.90 -14.39 2.27
CA ALA A 39 10.38 -15.75 2.27
C ALA A 39 8.88 -15.83 1.96
N LEU A 40 8.16 -14.70 1.89
CA LEU A 40 6.73 -14.70 1.58
C LEU A 40 6.48 -15.07 0.11
N PRO A 41 5.38 -15.77 -0.21
CA PRO A 41 4.95 -15.98 -1.60
C PRO A 41 4.65 -14.67 -2.35
N ASP A 42 4.87 -14.66 -3.66
CA ASP A 42 4.58 -13.52 -4.56
C ASP A 42 3.17 -12.90 -4.41
N PRO A 43 2.07 -13.67 -4.31
CA PRO A 43 0.74 -13.05 -4.22
C PRO A 43 0.51 -12.24 -2.94
N VAL A 44 1.22 -12.58 -1.84
CA VAL A 44 1.02 -12.02 -0.50
C VAL A 44 2.10 -11.01 -0.09
N ILE A 45 3.25 -10.98 -0.76
CA ILE A 45 4.34 -10.03 -0.44
C ILE A 45 3.92 -8.56 -0.58
N HIS A 46 2.94 -8.27 -1.43
CA HIS A 46 2.37 -6.92 -1.63
C HIS A 46 1.42 -6.48 -0.51
N ALA A 47 0.90 -7.42 0.27
CA ALA A 47 0.03 -7.15 1.41
C ALA A 47 0.21 -8.24 2.50
N PRO A 48 1.33 -8.23 3.24
CA PRO A 48 1.63 -9.28 4.22
C PRO A 48 0.57 -9.44 5.32
N TRP A 49 -0.15 -8.37 5.65
CA TRP A 49 -1.25 -8.40 6.63
C TRP A 49 -2.50 -9.15 6.17
N LEU A 50 -2.61 -9.47 4.86
CA LEU A 50 -3.66 -10.31 4.31
C LEU A 50 -3.19 -11.77 4.11
N ALA A 51 -1.93 -12.07 4.40
CA ALA A 51 -1.38 -13.42 4.27
C ALA A 51 -2.00 -14.35 5.31
N THR A 52 -2.05 -15.65 4.99
CA THR A 52 -2.53 -16.63 5.95
C THR A 52 -1.54 -16.75 7.12
N PRO A 53 -1.98 -17.15 8.33
CA PRO A 53 -1.07 -17.40 9.45
C PRO A 53 0.01 -18.44 9.12
N VAL A 54 -0.30 -19.40 8.23
CA VAL A 54 0.64 -20.43 7.77
C VAL A 54 1.75 -19.82 6.92
N ASP A 55 1.41 -18.92 5.99
CA ASP A 55 2.40 -18.25 5.13
C ASP A 55 3.33 -17.36 5.97
N LEU A 56 2.77 -16.63 6.93
CA LEU A 56 3.54 -15.77 7.85
C LEU A 56 4.49 -16.61 8.73
N LEU A 57 4.00 -17.73 9.26
CA LEU A 57 4.82 -18.64 10.06
C LEU A 57 5.94 -19.28 9.22
N ALA A 58 5.63 -19.74 8.01
CA ALA A 58 6.60 -20.32 7.09
C ALA A 58 7.68 -19.32 6.67
N ALA A 59 7.30 -18.04 6.53
CA ALA A 59 8.23 -16.95 6.24
C ALA A 59 8.97 -16.41 7.47
N GLY A 60 8.60 -16.85 8.69
CA GLY A 60 9.18 -16.35 9.94
C GLY A 60 8.84 -14.89 10.24
N VAL A 61 7.70 -14.39 9.75
CA VAL A 61 7.28 -12.99 9.89
C VAL A 61 6.21 -12.84 10.95
N THR A 62 6.48 -12.06 12.00
CA THR A 62 5.48 -11.65 12.98
C THR A 62 5.02 -10.22 12.72
N LEU A 63 3.75 -10.06 12.33
CA LEU A 63 3.16 -8.73 12.15
C LEU A 63 3.13 -7.95 13.48
N GLY A 64 3.51 -6.68 13.44
CA GLY A 64 3.66 -5.81 14.62
C GLY A 64 5.04 -5.89 15.30
N ARG A 65 5.87 -6.89 14.96
CA ARG A 65 7.23 -7.03 15.47
C ARG A 65 8.27 -6.91 14.35
N ASP A 66 8.19 -7.82 13.37
CA ASP A 66 9.15 -7.90 12.25
C ASP A 66 8.70 -7.02 11.07
N TYR A 67 7.38 -6.87 10.90
CA TYR A 67 6.80 -5.96 9.92
C TYR A 67 5.50 -5.34 10.46
N PRO A 68 5.28 -4.02 10.35
CA PRO A 68 4.13 -3.37 10.94
C PRO A 68 2.82 -3.73 10.21
N LEU A 69 1.71 -3.61 10.92
CA LEU A 69 0.38 -3.57 10.31
C LEU A 69 0.18 -2.25 9.54
N PRO A 70 -0.73 -2.21 8.55
CA PRO A 70 -1.11 -0.96 7.90
C PRO A 70 -1.51 0.09 8.93
N VAL A 71 -0.89 1.27 8.84
CA VAL A 71 -1.18 2.39 9.75
C VAL A 71 -2.59 2.94 9.52
N VAL A 72 -3.07 2.85 8.27
CA VAL A 72 -4.40 3.28 7.86
C VAL A 72 -5.00 2.27 6.90
N ASP A 73 -6.32 2.10 6.98
CA ASP A 73 -7.06 1.46 5.90
C ASP A 73 -7.09 2.40 4.68
N HIS A 74 -6.78 1.86 3.50
CA HIS A 74 -6.64 2.68 2.30
C HIS A 74 -7.99 3.24 1.81
N ASP A 75 -9.07 2.48 1.97
CA ASP A 75 -10.40 2.91 1.53
C ASP A 75 -10.92 4.03 2.43
N ASP A 76 -10.72 3.90 3.75
CA ASP A 76 -11.04 4.96 4.71
C ASP A 76 -10.17 6.21 4.49
N ALA A 77 -8.87 6.04 4.26
CA ALA A 77 -7.97 7.16 3.98
C ALA A 77 -8.35 7.89 2.69
N ARG A 78 -8.75 7.14 1.65
CA ARG A 78 -9.23 7.70 0.39
C ARG A 78 -10.52 8.49 0.61
N LYS A 79 -11.50 7.93 1.32
CA LYS A 79 -12.77 8.61 1.62
C LYS A 79 -12.54 9.92 2.38
N ARG A 80 -11.75 9.88 3.47
CA ARG A 80 -11.41 11.07 4.27
C ARG A 80 -10.69 12.14 3.45
N THR A 81 -9.84 11.74 2.50
CA THR A 81 -9.16 12.69 1.62
C THR A 81 -10.14 13.34 0.64
N LEU A 82 -11.03 12.57 0.02
CA LEU A 82 -12.04 13.11 -0.88
C LEU A 82 -13.00 14.06 -0.16
N GLU A 83 -13.43 13.73 1.06
CA GLU A 83 -14.27 14.62 1.89
C GLU A 83 -13.58 15.95 2.20
N ARG A 84 -12.30 15.91 2.61
CA ARG A 84 -11.54 17.13 2.92
C ARG A 84 -11.35 18.05 1.73
N PHE A 85 -11.07 17.50 0.55
CA PHE A 85 -10.86 18.31 -0.65
C PHE A 85 -12.18 18.70 -1.36
N ALA A 86 -13.29 18.05 -1.06
CA ALA A 86 -14.62 18.48 -1.54
C ALA A 86 -15.00 19.86 -0.99
N VAL A 87 -14.59 20.19 0.24
CA VAL A 87 -14.85 21.51 0.86
C VAL A 87 -14.19 22.64 0.06
N VAL A 88 -12.96 22.42 -0.42
CA VAL A 88 -12.22 23.40 -1.23
C VAL A 88 -12.83 23.61 -2.61
N LYS A 89 -13.64 22.65 -3.09
CA LYS A 89 -14.34 22.74 -4.38
C LYS A 89 -15.64 23.57 -4.30
N ALA A 90 -16.19 23.77 -3.10
CA ALA A 90 -17.44 24.49 -2.89
C ALA A 90 -17.25 26.02 -2.75
N GLU A 91 -16.02 26.47 -2.53
CA GLU A 91 -15.66 27.90 -2.39
C GLU A 91 -15.02 28.50 -3.66
N ALA A 92 -15.07 27.79 -4.80
CA ALA A 92 -14.53 28.24 -6.09
C ALA A 92 -15.64 28.55 -7.10
#